data_AF-R9MTP7-F1
#
_entry.id   AF-R9MTP7-F1
#
_cell.length_a   1.000
_cell.length_b   1.000
_cell.length_c   1.000
_cell.angle_alpha   90.00
_cell.angle_beta   90.00
_cell.angle_gamma   90.00
#
_symmetry.space_group_name_H-M   'P 1'
#
loop_
_entity.id
_entity.type
_entity.pdbx_description
1 polymer ?
#
loop_
_entity_poly.entity_id
_entity_poly.type
_entity_poly.pdbx_seq_one_letter_code
_entity_poly.pdbx_strand_id
1 'polypeptide(L)'
;MGKIIVETCEIEGLKVITPAVFGDARGYFMETYNYNDFKEAGIEQVFVQDNQSASVKNVLRGLHFQMNHPQDKLVRVISGEVFDVAVDLRQDSKTYGKWFGVVLSAENKKQFFIPKNFAHGFVVLSDYAEFAYKCTDFYHPGDEGGLMFDDPDIGVKWPFEEGTELIMADKDKNWGSFKEYTESRKNG
;
A
#
# COMPACT_ATOMS: atom_id res chain seq x y z
N MET A 1 20.13 1.80 -16.88
CA MET A 1 18.92 1.89 -17.70
C MET A 1 18.24 0.53 -17.67
N GLY A 2 17.04 0.45 -17.09
CA GLY A 2 16.19 -0.73 -17.14
C GLY A 2 16.37 -1.78 -16.04
N LYS A 3 16.64 -1.37 -14.79
CA LYS A 3 16.69 -2.31 -13.65
C LYS A 3 15.34 -2.56 -12.98
N ILE A 4 14.26 -1.99 -13.51
CA ILE A 4 12.90 -2.21 -13.05
C ILE A 4 11.97 -2.45 -14.23
N ILE A 5 10.98 -3.31 -14.02
CA ILE A 5 9.80 -3.45 -14.89
C ILE A 5 8.63 -2.84 -14.13
N VAL A 6 7.88 -1.97 -14.79
CA VAL A 6 6.73 -1.28 -14.20
C VAL A 6 5.45 -1.67 -14.94
N GLU A 7 4.51 -2.23 -14.19
CA GLU A 7 3.17 -2.61 -14.65
C GLU A 7 2.17 -1.56 -14.17
N THR A 8 1.40 -0.98 -15.09
CA THR A 8 0.28 -0.07 -14.76
C THR A 8 -0.95 -0.89 -14.36
N CYS A 9 -1.66 -0.46 -13.34
CA CYS A 9 -2.91 -1.09 -12.91
C CYS A 9 -4.14 -0.47 -13.60
N GLU A 10 -5.29 -1.13 -13.47
CA GLU A 10 -6.58 -0.59 -13.97
C GLU A 10 -6.98 0.73 -13.32
N ILE A 11 -6.50 0.98 -12.09
CA ILE A 11 -6.69 2.24 -11.37
C ILE A 11 -5.49 3.16 -11.65
N GLU A 12 -5.78 4.31 -12.24
CA GLU A 12 -4.76 5.25 -12.72
C GLU A 12 -3.80 5.70 -11.59
N GLY A 13 -2.50 5.63 -11.85
CA GLY A 13 -1.44 6.07 -10.96
C GLY A 13 -0.85 4.96 -10.10
N LEU A 14 -1.60 3.88 -9.83
CA LEU A 14 -1.05 2.69 -9.18
C LEU A 14 -0.08 1.97 -10.12
N LYS A 15 1.04 1.51 -9.56
CA LYS A 15 2.08 0.80 -10.30
C LYS A 15 2.63 -0.36 -9.49
N VAL A 16 2.76 -1.52 -10.11
CA VAL A 16 3.50 -2.66 -9.55
C VAL A 16 4.90 -2.67 -10.18
N ILE A 17 5.92 -2.70 -9.34
CA ILE A 17 7.32 -2.60 -9.76
C ILE A 17 8.04 -3.90 -9.45
N THR A 18 8.64 -4.52 -10.46
CA THR A 18 9.49 -5.70 -10.32
C THR A 18 10.95 -5.28 -10.50
N PRO A 19 11.80 -5.31 -9.45
CA PRO A 19 13.21 -4.98 -9.58
C PRO A 19 14.00 -6.14 -10.21
N ALA A 20 15.10 -5.81 -10.89
CA ALA A 20 16.10 -6.77 -11.29
C ALA A 20 16.83 -7.31 -10.06
N VAL A 21 16.93 -8.64 -9.95
CA VAL A 21 17.54 -9.34 -8.83
C VAL A 21 18.76 -10.12 -9.33
N PHE A 22 19.91 -9.87 -8.71
CA PHE A 22 21.18 -10.49 -9.09
C PHE A 22 21.61 -11.47 -7.98
N GLY A 23 21.41 -12.77 -8.23
CA GLY A 23 21.75 -13.83 -7.29
C GLY A 23 23.13 -14.46 -7.56
N ASP A 24 23.83 -14.86 -6.51
CA ASP A 24 25.02 -15.71 -6.56
C ASP A 24 25.13 -16.58 -5.29
N ALA A 25 26.23 -17.32 -5.14
CA ALA A 25 26.43 -18.24 -4.00
C ALA A 25 26.41 -17.56 -2.61
N ARG A 26 26.49 -16.22 -2.54
CA ARG A 26 26.45 -15.43 -1.30
C ARG A 26 25.02 -15.01 -0.93
N GLY A 27 24.07 -15.10 -1.86
CA GLY A 27 22.71 -14.59 -1.71
C GLY A 27 22.27 -13.81 -2.95
N TYR A 28 21.64 -12.64 -2.76
CA TYR A 28 21.23 -11.78 -3.86
C TYR A 28 21.46 -10.30 -3.55
N PHE A 29 21.60 -9.52 -4.61
CA PHE A 29 21.64 -8.07 -4.58
C PHE A 29 20.52 -7.50 -5.48
N MET A 30 19.88 -6.43 -5.04
CA MET A 30 18.97 -5.65 -5.88
C MET A 30 18.97 -4.19 -5.43
N GLU A 31 18.86 -3.28 -6.38
CA GLU A 31 18.57 -1.88 -6.10
C GLU A 31 17.08 -1.75 -5.82
N THR A 32 16.73 -1.55 -4.56
CA THR A 32 15.33 -1.45 -4.13
C THR A 32 14.73 -0.10 -4.51
N TYR A 33 15.56 0.92 -4.69
CA TYR A 33 15.17 2.23 -5.19
C TYR A 33 16.36 2.91 -5.87
N ASN A 34 16.14 3.43 -7.06
CA ASN A 34 17.05 4.30 -7.78
C ASN A 34 16.22 5.45 -8.35
N TYR A 35 16.49 6.68 -7.92
CA TYR A 35 15.69 7.85 -8.31
C TYR A 35 15.59 8.00 -9.83
N ASN A 36 16.69 7.80 -10.56
CA ASN A 36 16.71 7.98 -12.02
C ASN A 36 15.87 6.92 -12.74
N ASP A 37 16.00 5.64 -12.36
CA ASP A 37 15.21 4.55 -12.97
C ASP A 37 13.71 4.73 -12.66
N PHE A 38 13.35 5.13 -11.43
CA PHE A 38 11.95 5.39 -11.05
C PHE A 38 11.38 6.62 -11.77
N LYS A 39 12.16 7.71 -11.86
CA LYS A 39 11.78 8.91 -12.60
C LYS A 39 11.54 8.60 -14.08
N GLU A 40 12.43 7.85 -14.72
CA GLU A 40 12.27 7.40 -16.11
C GLU A 40 11.00 6.56 -16.30
N ALA A 41 10.62 5.77 -15.29
CA ALA A 41 9.36 5.02 -15.26
C ALA A 41 8.12 5.87 -14.85
N GLY A 42 8.25 7.19 -14.78
CA GLY A 42 7.19 8.14 -14.43
C GLY A 42 6.80 8.13 -12.95
N ILE A 43 7.72 7.79 -12.05
CA ILE A 43 7.61 7.97 -10.60
C ILE A 43 8.67 9.00 -10.21
N GLU A 44 8.35 10.28 -10.38
CA GLU A 44 9.30 11.38 -10.20
C GLU A 44 9.39 11.88 -8.74
N GLN A 45 8.60 11.28 -7.85
CA GLN A 45 8.51 11.63 -6.45
C GLN A 45 9.86 11.46 -5.74
N VAL A 46 10.13 12.40 -4.82
CA VAL A 46 11.23 12.31 -3.87
C VAL A 46 10.69 11.76 -2.57
N PHE A 47 11.22 10.61 -2.14
CA PHE A 47 10.87 10.01 -0.86
C PHE A 47 11.79 10.57 0.23
N VAL A 48 11.19 11.00 1.35
CA VAL A 48 11.89 11.71 2.44
C VAL A 48 11.84 10.95 3.77
N GLN A 49 11.05 9.88 3.84
CA GLN A 49 10.91 9.06 5.04
C GLN A 49 10.87 7.57 4.68
N ASP A 50 11.55 6.76 5.49
CA ASP A 50 11.53 5.30 5.44
C ASP A 50 10.91 4.76 6.73
N ASN A 51 9.95 3.87 6.59
CA ASN A 51 9.27 3.20 7.68
C ASN A 51 9.38 1.68 7.51
N GLN A 52 9.35 0.97 8.63
CA GLN A 52 9.35 -0.49 8.65
C GLN A 52 8.45 -0.99 9.77
N SER A 53 7.71 -2.07 9.50
CA SER A 53 6.88 -2.75 10.49
C SER A 53 7.03 -4.27 10.35
N ALA A 54 6.91 -4.96 11.48
CA ALA A 54 6.81 -6.41 11.55
C ALA A 54 5.41 -6.80 12.04
N SER A 55 4.85 -7.86 11.49
CA SER A 55 3.49 -8.33 11.82
C SER A 55 3.39 -9.84 11.70
N VAL A 56 2.62 -10.46 12.59
CA VAL A 56 2.32 -11.91 12.53
C VAL A 56 1.17 -12.18 11.56
N LYS A 57 0.94 -13.45 11.22
CA LYS A 57 -0.19 -13.90 10.41
C LYS A 57 -1.52 -13.31 10.87
N ASN A 58 -2.41 -13.02 9.92
CA ASN A 58 -3.74 -12.46 10.13
C ASN A 58 -3.76 -11.05 10.74
N VAL A 59 -2.60 -10.40 10.92
CA VAL A 59 -2.58 -8.96 11.21
C VAL A 59 -3.06 -8.21 9.98
N LEU A 60 -4.09 -7.39 10.15
CA LEU A 60 -4.56 -6.44 9.15
C LEU A 60 -4.26 -5.03 9.64
N ARG A 61 -3.60 -4.23 8.80
CA ARG A 61 -3.38 -2.81 9.02
C ARG A 61 -4.05 -2.02 7.92
N GLY A 62 -4.90 -1.06 8.29
CA GLY A 62 -5.60 -0.23 7.32
C GLY A 62 -7.12 -0.34 7.38
N LEU A 63 -7.82 0.33 6.47
CA LEU A 63 -7.25 1.13 5.37
C LEU A 63 -6.92 2.55 5.85
N HIS A 64 -5.70 3.04 5.61
CA HIS A 64 -5.21 4.33 6.12
C HIS A 64 -4.87 5.32 5.00
N PHE A 65 -5.07 6.60 5.28
CA PHE A 65 -4.63 7.71 4.45
C PHE A 65 -4.31 8.94 5.32
N GLN A 66 -3.82 10.01 4.71
CA GLN A 66 -3.58 11.29 5.39
C GLN A 66 -4.55 12.33 4.84
N MET A 67 -5.14 13.15 5.72
CA MET A 67 -6.24 14.05 5.37
C MET A 67 -5.78 15.32 4.68
N ASN A 68 -4.78 16.01 5.24
CA ASN A 68 -4.29 17.32 4.81
C ASN A 68 -2.88 17.24 4.20
N HIS A 69 -2.09 16.26 4.62
CA HIS A 69 -0.72 16.02 4.14
C HIS A 69 -0.63 14.65 3.44
N PRO A 70 -1.35 14.45 2.31
CA PRO A 70 -1.33 13.19 1.60
C PRO A 70 0.07 12.83 1.10
N GLN A 71 0.39 11.54 1.17
CA GLN A 71 1.71 11.00 0.83
C GLN A 71 1.58 9.98 -0.29
N ASP A 72 2.52 9.99 -1.24
CA ASP A 72 2.75 8.82 -2.07
C ASP A 72 3.57 7.81 -1.26
N LYS A 73 3.29 6.52 -1.47
CA LYS A 73 3.97 5.42 -0.81
C LYS A 73 4.63 4.51 -1.85
N LEU A 74 5.83 4.06 -1.55
CA LEU A 74 6.46 2.92 -2.24
C LEU A 74 6.68 1.82 -1.23
N VAL A 75 5.94 0.72 -1.36
CA VAL A 75 5.85 -0.32 -0.34
C VAL A 75 6.37 -1.66 -0.84
N ARG A 76 6.93 -2.49 0.06
CA ARG A 76 7.46 -3.82 -0.27
C ARG A 76 7.59 -4.71 0.96
N VAL A 77 7.78 -6.01 0.72
CA VAL A 77 8.04 -7.00 1.77
C VAL A 77 9.51 -7.44 1.75
N ILE A 78 10.15 -7.40 2.93
CA ILE A 78 11.53 -7.85 3.17
C ILE A 78 11.57 -9.34 3.52
N SER A 79 10.65 -9.79 4.38
CA SER A 79 10.48 -11.17 4.84
C SER A 79 9.00 -11.52 4.87
N GLY A 80 8.64 -12.76 4.52
CA GLY A 80 7.24 -13.21 4.50
C GLY A 80 6.44 -12.75 3.29
N GLU A 81 5.14 -12.62 3.47
CA GLU A 81 4.17 -12.31 2.43
C GLU A 81 2.94 -11.56 2.99
N VAL A 82 2.47 -10.58 2.23
CA VAL A 82 1.23 -9.84 2.51
C VAL A 82 0.39 -9.72 1.24
N PHE A 83 -0.92 -9.57 1.42
CA PHE A 83 -1.80 -9.02 0.40
C PHE A 83 -2.00 -7.53 0.67
N ASP A 84 -1.46 -6.68 -0.20
CA ASP A 84 -1.48 -5.22 -0.09
C ASP A 84 -2.58 -4.63 -0.97
N VAL A 85 -3.30 -3.64 -0.46
CA VAL A 85 -4.50 -3.06 -1.06
C VAL A 85 -4.41 -1.54 -1.08
N ALA A 86 -4.77 -0.94 -2.20
CA ALA A 86 -5.01 0.49 -2.33
C ALA A 86 -6.45 0.77 -2.81
N VAL A 87 -7.09 1.78 -2.24
CA VAL A 87 -8.43 2.26 -2.62
C VAL A 87 -8.34 3.70 -3.09
N ASP A 88 -8.91 4.00 -4.25
CA ASP A 88 -8.88 5.33 -4.86
C ASP A 88 -9.86 6.29 -4.17
N LEU A 89 -9.34 7.34 -3.53
CA LEU A 89 -10.12 8.36 -2.84
C LEU A 89 -10.19 9.69 -3.61
N ARG A 90 -9.77 9.73 -4.87
CA ARG A 90 -9.82 10.94 -5.70
C ARG A 90 -11.23 11.12 -6.25
N GLN A 91 -11.97 12.13 -5.79
CA GLN A 91 -13.38 12.33 -6.16
C GLN A 91 -13.61 12.48 -7.67
N ASP A 92 -12.67 13.11 -8.38
CA ASP A 92 -12.75 13.31 -9.83
C ASP A 92 -12.28 12.09 -10.64
N SER A 93 -11.84 11.01 -9.97
CA SER A 93 -11.37 9.80 -10.62
C SER A 93 -12.52 8.94 -11.13
N LYS A 94 -12.36 8.40 -12.34
CA LYS A 94 -13.27 7.39 -12.91
C LYS A 94 -13.32 6.10 -12.09
N THR A 95 -12.31 5.87 -11.26
CA THR A 95 -12.17 4.72 -10.39
C THR A 95 -12.36 5.07 -8.91
N TYR A 96 -13.00 6.20 -8.58
CA TYR A 96 -13.30 6.56 -7.18
C TYR A 96 -14.04 5.43 -6.45
N GLY A 97 -13.53 5.06 -5.27
CA GLY A 97 -14.03 3.94 -4.46
C GLY A 97 -13.66 2.55 -4.97
N LYS A 98 -12.96 2.43 -6.11
CA LYS A 98 -12.40 1.16 -6.59
C LYS A 98 -11.10 0.86 -5.87
N TRP A 99 -10.80 -0.43 -5.76
CA TRP A 99 -9.60 -0.93 -5.11
C TRP A 99 -8.79 -1.81 -6.04
N PHE A 100 -7.49 -1.89 -5.77
CA PHE A 100 -6.57 -2.82 -6.41
C PHE A 100 -5.76 -3.53 -5.33
N GLY A 101 -5.55 -4.84 -5.48
CA GLY A 101 -4.76 -5.64 -4.55
C GLY A 101 -3.65 -6.41 -5.23
N VAL A 102 -2.52 -6.56 -4.54
CA VAL A 102 -1.34 -7.27 -5.03
C VAL A 102 -0.67 -8.04 -3.90
N VAL A 103 -0.23 -9.27 -4.20
CA VAL A 103 0.61 -10.02 -3.27
C VAL A 103 2.04 -9.49 -3.35
N LEU A 104 2.58 -9.05 -2.21
CA LEU A 104 3.96 -8.64 -2.07
C LEU A 104 4.66 -9.64 -1.15
N SER A 105 5.80 -10.17 -1.57
CA SER A 105 6.52 -11.14 -0.77
C SER A 105 8.03 -10.97 -0.87
N ALA A 106 8.70 -11.52 0.14
CA ALA A 106 10.14 -11.69 0.10
C ALA A 106 10.58 -12.58 -1.07
N GLU A 107 9.72 -13.42 -1.64
CA GLU A 107 10.06 -14.24 -2.79
C GLU A 107 9.95 -13.45 -4.09
N ASN A 108 8.81 -12.79 -4.32
CA ASN A 108 8.54 -12.10 -5.59
C ASN A 108 9.27 -10.75 -5.73
N LYS A 109 9.75 -10.17 -4.61
CA LYS A 109 10.48 -8.90 -4.52
C LYS A 109 9.74 -7.69 -5.09
N LYS A 110 8.45 -7.83 -5.40
CA LYS A 110 7.64 -6.77 -5.99
C LYS A 110 7.52 -5.62 -5.00
N GLN A 111 7.33 -4.45 -5.58
CA GLN A 111 6.99 -3.23 -4.85
C GLN A 111 5.69 -2.69 -5.42
N PHE A 112 4.99 -1.92 -4.62
CA PHE A 112 3.74 -1.30 -5.02
C PHE A 112 3.83 0.20 -4.74
N PHE A 113 3.64 1.00 -5.79
CA PHE A 113 3.58 2.44 -5.70
C PHE A 113 2.13 2.88 -5.64
N ILE A 114 1.82 3.65 -4.60
CA ILE A 114 0.49 4.13 -4.26
C ILE A 114 0.55 5.66 -4.22
N PRO A 115 -0.10 6.38 -5.13
CA PRO A 115 -0.10 7.82 -5.12
C PRO A 115 -0.81 8.42 -3.91
N LYS A 116 -0.63 9.73 -3.74
CA LYS A 116 -1.48 10.55 -2.86
C LYS A 116 -2.97 10.33 -3.12
N ASN A 117 -3.76 10.52 -2.07
CA ASN A 117 -5.23 10.41 -2.11
C ASN A 117 -5.74 9.00 -2.41
N PHE A 118 -5.01 8.00 -1.90
CA PHE A 118 -5.46 6.62 -1.80
C PHE A 118 -5.51 6.19 -0.33
N ALA A 119 -6.48 5.35 0.03
CA ALA A 119 -6.41 4.56 1.25
C ALA A 119 -5.52 3.33 1.00
N HIS A 120 -4.71 2.94 1.97
CA HIS A 120 -3.77 1.83 1.86
C HIS A 120 -3.84 0.92 3.08
N GLY A 121 -3.78 -0.38 2.86
CA GLY A 121 -3.65 -1.36 3.93
C GLY A 121 -3.17 -2.71 3.42
N PHE A 122 -2.89 -3.63 4.34
CA PHE A 122 -2.48 -4.99 3.99
C PHE A 122 -2.92 -5.99 5.06
N VAL A 123 -2.99 -7.26 4.66
CA VAL A 123 -3.11 -8.41 5.57
C VAL A 123 -1.91 -9.35 5.40
N VAL A 124 -1.36 -9.82 6.51
CA VAL A 124 -0.24 -10.76 6.52
C VAL A 124 -0.73 -12.18 6.20
N LEU A 125 -0.15 -12.80 5.17
CA LEU A 125 -0.51 -14.14 4.70
C LEU A 125 0.38 -15.24 5.29
N SER A 126 1.67 -14.96 5.43
CA SER A 126 2.65 -15.86 6.06
C SER A 126 2.57 -15.81 7.59
N ASP A 127 3.29 -16.70 8.27
CA ASP A 127 3.36 -16.71 9.75
C ASP A 127 3.87 -15.38 10.33
N TYR A 128 4.71 -14.69 9.56
CA TYR A 128 5.32 -13.41 9.89
C TYR A 128 5.65 -12.66 8.60
N ALA A 129 5.56 -11.33 8.61
CA ALA A 129 6.03 -10.47 7.53
C ALA A 129 6.72 -9.19 8.05
N GLU A 130 7.80 -8.80 7.36
CA GLU A 130 8.46 -7.51 7.50
C GLU A 130 8.15 -6.64 6.29
N PHE A 131 7.44 -5.56 6.54
CA PHE A 131 6.96 -4.63 5.54
C PHE A 131 7.72 -3.31 5.65
N ALA A 132 8.28 -2.84 4.53
CA ALA A 132 9.02 -1.59 4.47
C ALA A 132 8.39 -0.66 3.45
N TYR A 133 8.36 0.63 3.76
CA TYR A 133 7.76 1.61 2.88
C TYR A 133 8.42 2.98 2.97
N LYS A 134 8.45 3.65 1.82
CA LYS A 134 8.91 5.02 1.65
C LYS A 134 7.73 5.96 1.54
N CYS A 135 7.84 7.15 2.09
CA CYS A 135 6.84 8.22 1.99
C CYS A 135 7.43 9.50 1.40
N THR A 136 6.63 10.25 0.64
CA THR A 136 7.02 11.54 0.04
C THR A 136 6.83 12.74 0.97
N ASP A 137 6.31 12.52 2.17
CA ASP A 137 6.19 13.55 3.21
C ASP A 137 6.48 12.95 4.59
N PHE A 138 6.69 13.82 5.57
CA PHE A 138 6.94 13.42 6.95
C PHE A 138 5.67 12.96 7.67
N TYR A 139 5.83 12.21 8.75
CA TYR A 139 4.70 11.88 9.62
C TYR A 139 4.12 13.13 10.29
N HIS A 140 2.81 13.34 10.13
CA HIS A 140 2.05 14.41 10.77
C HIS A 140 1.08 13.79 11.80
N PRO A 141 1.41 13.82 13.11
CA PRO A 141 0.53 13.31 14.15
C PRO A 141 -0.85 13.97 14.07
N GLY A 142 -1.91 13.14 14.08
CA GLY A 142 -3.29 13.61 14.02
C GLY A 142 -3.83 13.90 12.60
N ASP A 143 -3.03 13.75 11.55
CA ASP A 143 -3.50 13.86 10.16
C ASP A 143 -4.01 12.51 9.60
N GLU A 144 -4.02 11.46 10.43
CA GLU A 144 -4.49 10.14 10.04
C GLU A 144 -6.00 10.09 9.82
N GLY A 145 -6.39 9.58 8.67
CA GLY A 145 -7.74 9.10 8.39
C GLY A 145 -7.72 7.61 8.13
N GLY A 146 -8.89 6.97 8.23
CA GLY A 146 -9.04 5.59 7.83
C GLY A 146 -10.45 5.24 7.37
N LEU A 147 -10.54 4.10 6.71
CA LEU A 147 -11.78 3.45 6.28
C LEU A 147 -11.83 2.05 6.86
N MET A 148 -13.04 1.60 7.17
CA MET A 148 -13.26 0.20 7.55
C MET A 148 -12.76 -0.72 6.42
N PHE A 149 -12.05 -1.78 6.80
CA PHE A 149 -11.40 -2.67 5.84
C PHE A 149 -12.39 -3.55 5.06
N ASP A 150 -13.56 -3.81 5.64
CA ASP A 150 -14.65 -4.65 5.15
C ASP A 150 -15.84 -3.84 4.62
N ASP A 151 -15.59 -2.59 4.22
CA ASP A 151 -16.61 -1.70 3.69
C ASP A 151 -17.34 -2.33 2.48
N PRO A 152 -18.69 -2.43 2.51
CA PRO A 152 -19.45 -3.09 1.46
C PRO A 152 -19.51 -2.31 0.13
N ASP A 153 -19.33 -0.98 0.14
CA ASP A 153 -19.32 -0.15 -1.06
C ASP A 153 -17.99 -0.29 -1.82
N ILE A 154 -16.88 -0.46 -1.09
CA ILE A 154 -15.56 -0.78 -1.68
C ILE A 154 -15.49 -2.26 -2.08
N GLY A 155 -15.90 -3.15 -1.17
CA GLY A 155 -15.99 -4.60 -1.40
C GLY A 155 -14.63 -5.26 -1.66
N VAL A 156 -13.60 -4.91 -0.89
CA VAL A 156 -12.26 -5.53 -0.99
C VAL A 156 -12.35 -7.04 -0.83
N LYS A 157 -11.74 -7.79 -1.75
CA LYS A 157 -11.66 -9.25 -1.70
C LYS A 157 -10.38 -9.67 -1.02
N TRP A 158 -10.39 -9.64 0.31
CA TRP A 158 -9.26 -10.09 1.11
C TRP A 158 -9.11 -11.63 1.03
N PRO A 159 -7.87 -12.16 0.86
CA PRO A 159 -7.63 -13.58 0.62
C PRO A 159 -7.47 -14.37 1.93
N PHE A 160 -8.40 -14.22 2.87
CA PHE A 160 -8.49 -15.05 4.07
C PHE A 160 -9.83 -15.80 4.10
N GLU A 161 -9.88 -16.91 4.81
CA GLU A 161 -11.09 -17.73 4.93
C GLU A 161 -12.15 -17.04 5.79
N GLU A 162 -13.42 -17.26 5.47
CA GLU A 162 -14.53 -16.79 6.28
C GLU A 162 -14.39 -17.32 7.73
N GLY A 163 -14.54 -16.42 8.71
CA GLY A 163 -14.34 -16.76 10.12
C GLY A 163 -12.89 -16.63 10.62
N THR A 164 -11.94 -16.23 9.76
CA THR A 164 -10.58 -15.88 10.20
C THR A 164 -10.64 -14.74 11.23
N GLU A 165 -10.07 -14.98 12.42
CA GLU A 165 -9.91 -13.92 13.43
C GLU A 165 -8.74 -13.01 13.02
N LEU A 166 -9.07 -11.77 12.67
CA LEU A 166 -8.09 -10.75 12.29
C LEU A 166 -7.53 -10.04 13.53
N ILE A 167 -6.23 -9.81 13.51
CA ILE A 167 -5.54 -9.03 14.55
C ILE A 167 -5.41 -7.60 14.04
N MET A 168 -6.14 -6.68 14.66
CA MET A 168 -6.19 -5.27 14.27
C MET A 168 -5.97 -4.36 15.47
N ALA A 169 -5.39 -3.18 15.23
CA ALA A 169 -5.37 -2.12 16.22
C ALA A 169 -6.80 -1.65 16.52
N ASP A 170 -7.08 -1.21 17.74
CA ASP A 170 -8.45 -0.80 18.10
C ASP A 170 -8.95 0.37 17.25
N LYS A 171 -8.08 1.30 16.85
CA LYS A 171 -8.45 2.37 15.93
C LYS A 171 -8.93 1.83 14.57
N ASP A 172 -8.31 0.75 14.08
CA ASP A 172 -8.62 0.17 12.76
C ASP A 172 -9.98 -0.54 12.75
N LYS A 173 -10.46 -0.98 13.91
CA LYS A 173 -11.80 -1.56 14.09
C LYS A 173 -12.91 -0.50 14.10
N ASN A 174 -12.56 0.78 14.25
CA ASN A 174 -13.51 1.87 14.51
C ASN A 174 -13.52 2.95 13.42
N TRP A 175 -12.85 2.71 12.28
CA TRP A 175 -12.94 3.63 11.14
C TRP A 175 -14.34 3.61 10.53
N GLY A 176 -14.76 4.74 9.96
CA GLY A 176 -16.05 4.89 9.29
C GLY A 176 -16.10 4.22 7.92
N SER A 177 -17.29 4.20 7.35
CA SER A 177 -17.57 3.69 6.00
C SER A 177 -17.07 4.65 4.91
N PHE A 178 -16.90 4.11 3.70
CA PHE A 178 -16.61 4.88 2.50
C PHE A 178 -17.70 5.89 2.16
N LYS A 179 -18.95 5.54 2.46
CA LYS A 179 -20.10 6.46 2.30
C LYS A 179 -19.98 7.67 3.22
N GLU A 180 -19.73 7.46 4.51
CA GLU A 180 -19.53 8.54 5.48
C GLU A 180 -18.34 9.43 5.10
N TYR A 181 -17.23 8.82 4.67
CA TYR A 181 -16.09 9.55 4.13
C TYR A 181 -16.48 10.45 2.95
N THR A 182 -17.21 9.89 1.98
CA THR A 182 -17.65 10.64 0.78
C THR A 182 -18.59 11.79 1.15
N GLU A 183 -19.51 11.58 2.08
CA GLU A 183 -20.43 12.61 2.57
C GLU A 183 -19.69 13.75 3.30
N SER A 184 -18.69 13.42 4.12
CA SER A 184 -17.88 14.42 4.83
C SER A 184 -17.14 15.37 3.89
N ARG A 185 -16.74 14.87 2.72
CA ARG A 185 -15.99 15.62 1.70
C ARG A 185 -16.87 16.41 0.72
N LYS A 186 -18.20 16.22 0.75
CA LYS A 186 -19.14 17.06 -0.04
C LYS A 186 -19.52 18.36 0.69
N ASN A 187 -19.33 18.37 2.01
CA ASN A 187 -19.78 19.46 2.89
C ASN A 187 -18.65 20.41 3.31
N GLY A 188 -17.42 20.22 2.80
CA GLY A 188 -16.25 21.08 3.02
C GLY A 188 -15.68 21.54 1.69
#